data_AF-A0A974ZN19-F1
#
_entry.id   AF-A0A974ZN19-F1
#
_cell.length_a   1.000
_cell.length_b   1.000
_cell.length_c   1.000
_cell.angle_alpha   90.00
_cell.angle_beta   90.00
_cell.angle_gamma   90.00
#
_symmetry.space_group_name_H-M   'P 1'
#
loop_
_entity.id
_entity.type
_entity.pdbx_description
1 polymer ?
#
loop_
_entity_poly.entity_id
_entity_poly.type
_entity_poly.pdbx_seq_one_letter_code
_entity_poly.pdbx_strand_id
1 'polypeptide(L)' 'MLPTFSIMEKAVAASLIAAAAVVAYLLLGVHEADEDWEAFKAAHHCIDVGVESGSNRGGWRCDDGKVHHRWRQQK' A
#
# COMPACT_ATOMS: atom_id res chain seq x y z
N MET A 1 -37.98 31.28 -1.72
CA MET A 1 -37.63 29.94 -2.25
C MET A 1 -36.22 30.09 -2.81
N LEU A 2 -35.15 29.64 -2.11
CA LEU A 2 -33.73 29.57 -2.57
C LEU A 2 -32.65 29.24 -1.49
N PRO A 3 -32.91 28.98 -0.18
CA PRO A 3 -31.80 28.66 0.75
C PRO A 3 -31.30 27.21 0.64
N THR A 4 -32.08 26.30 0.04
CA THR A 4 -31.76 24.86 -0.02
C THR A 4 -30.66 24.53 -1.03
N PHE A 5 -30.56 25.27 -2.15
CA PHE A 5 -29.54 25.03 -3.18
C PHE A 5 -28.12 25.30 -2.67
N SER A 6 -27.92 26.38 -1.90
CA SER A 6 -26.60 26.74 -1.36
C SER A 6 -26.09 25.75 -0.30
N ILE A 7 -27.00 25.13 0.46
CA ILE A 7 -26.63 24.12 1.47
C ILE A 7 -26.20 22.82 0.78
N MET A 8 -26.89 22.44 -0.29
CA MET A 8 -26.59 21.22 -1.05
C MET A 8 -25.21 21.30 -1.74
N GLU A 9 -24.86 22.45 -2.33
CA GLU A 9 -23.53 22.66 -2.94
C GLU A 9 -22.40 22.55 -1.91
N LYS A 10 -22.57 23.16 -0.72
CA LYS A 10 -21.58 23.08 0.35
C LYS A 10 -21.44 21.66 0.90
N ALA A 11 -22.54 20.91 1.00
CA ALA A 11 -22.52 19.52 1.43
C ALA A 11 -21.78 18.61 0.44
N VAL A 12 -21.99 18.82 -0.87
CA VAL A 12 -21.28 18.09 -1.93
C VAL A 12 -19.79 18.45 -1.95
N ALA A 13 -19.44 19.72 -1.82
CA ALA A 13 -18.03 20.14 -1.74
C ALA A 13 -17.33 19.53 -0.51
N ALA A 14 -18.00 19.54 0.65
CA ALA A 14 -17.46 18.97 1.87
C ALA A 14 -17.25 17.44 1.76
N SER A 15 -18.17 16.72 1.14
CA SER A 15 -18.04 15.27 0.96
C SER A 15 -16.90 14.91 -0.01
N LEU A 16 -16.72 15.68 -1.09
CA LEU A 16 -15.60 15.50 -2.02
C LEU A 16 -14.25 15.76 -1.35
N ILE A 17 -14.14 16.81 -0.53
CA ILE A 17 -12.93 17.11 0.23
C ILE A 17 -12.62 15.98 1.23
N ALA A 18 -13.62 15.50 1.95
CA ALA A 18 -13.44 14.39 2.88
C ALA A 18 -12.97 13.11 2.17
N ALA A 19 -13.58 12.78 1.03
CA ALA A 19 -13.16 11.62 0.22
C ALA A 19 -11.71 11.77 -0.28
N ALA A 20 -11.33 12.95 -0.78
CA ALA A 20 -9.96 13.21 -1.22
C ALA A 20 -8.94 13.09 -0.08
N ALA A 21 -9.28 13.57 1.12
CA ALA A 21 -8.42 13.46 2.29
C ALA A 21 -8.22 11.99 2.72
N VAL A 22 -9.28 11.17 2.71
CA VAL A 22 -9.19 9.74 3.02
C VAL A 22 -8.32 9.01 1.99
N VAL A 23 -8.49 9.30 0.70
CA VAL A 23 -7.67 8.70 -0.36
C VAL A 23 -6.20 9.10 -0.21
N ALA A 24 -5.92 10.38 0.05
CA ALA A 24 -4.55 10.86 0.28
C ALA A 24 -3.90 10.16 1.49
N TYR A 25 -4.63 10.01 2.60
CA TYR A 25 -4.15 9.31 3.79
C TYR A 25 -3.80 7.85 3.49
N LEU A 26 -4.68 7.13 2.77
CA LEU A 26 -4.42 5.74 2.39
C LEU A 26 -3.21 5.60 1.46
N LEU A 27 -3.01 6.54 0.53
CA LEU A 27 -1.86 6.52 -0.37
C LEU A 27 -0.54 6.77 0.37
N LEU A 28 -0.53 7.66 1.36
CA LEU A 28 0.66 7.90 2.19
C LEU A 28 1.05 6.65 2.99
N GLY A 29 0.10 6.00 3.66
CA GLY A 29 0.38 4.77 4.42
C GLY A 29 0.83 3.59 3.55
N VAL A 30 0.40 3.54 2.28
CA VAL A 30 0.90 2.54 1.32
C VAL A 30 2.36 2.80 0.94
N HIS A 31 2.78 4.06 0.82
CA HIS A 31 4.16 4.39 0.51
C HIS A 31 5.13 4.04 1.65
N GLU A 32 4.76 4.37 2.90
CA GLU A 32 5.57 4.02 4.08
C GLU A 32 5.77 2.50 4.20
N ALA A 33 4.71 1.71 3.99
CA ALA A 33 4.80 0.25 4.05
C ALA A 33 5.71 -0.36 2.94
N ASP A 34 5.87 0.33 1.81
CA ASP A 34 6.72 -0.11 0.72
C ASP A 34 8.19 0.25 0.98
N GLU A 35 8.46 1.43 1.54
CA GLU A 35 9.79 1.83 2.00
C GLU A 35 10.30 0.92 3.12
N ASP A 36 9.45 0.62 4.10
CA ASP A 36 9.77 -0.31 5.20
C ASP A 36 10.11 -1.71 4.70
N TRP A 37 9.44 -2.16 3.64
CA TRP A 37 9.71 -3.48 3.05
C TRP A 37 11.05 -3.54 2.32
N GLU A 38 11.39 -2.50 1.55
CA GLU A 38 12.71 -2.45 0.88
C GLU A 38 13.84 -2.33 1.91
N ALA A 39 13.63 -1.54 2.97
CA ALA A 39 14.57 -1.44 4.09
C ALA A 39 14.73 -2.78 4.82
N PHE A 40 13.63 -3.49 5.09
CA PHE A 40 13.65 -4.83 5.69
C PHE A 40 14.46 -5.82 4.84
N LYS A 41 14.20 -5.89 3.53
CA LYS A 41 14.93 -6.79 2.62
C LYS A 41 16.42 -6.49 2.59
N ALA A 42 16.78 -5.20 2.56
CA ALA A 42 18.17 -4.77 2.58
C ALA A 42 18.86 -5.12 3.91
N ALA A 43 18.18 -4.91 5.04
CA ALA A 43 18.70 -5.22 6.37
C ALA A 43 18.90 -6.73 6.60
N HIS A 44 18.02 -7.55 6.05
CA HIS A 44 17.99 -9.01 6.24
C HIS A 44 18.55 -9.82 5.06
N HIS A 45 19.27 -9.16 4.13
CA HIS A 45 19.91 -9.77 2.95
C HIS A 45 18.99 -10.73 2.18
N CYS A 46 17.74 -10.32 1.96
CA CYS A 46 16.74 -11.23 1.40
C CYS A 46 16.94 -11.46 -0.11
N ILE A 47 16.75 -12.72 -0.54
CA ILE A 47 16.88 -13.19 -1.93
C ILE A 47 15.52 -13.67 -2.44
N ASP A 48 15.19 -13.35 -3.69
CA ASP A 48 13.95 -13.80 -4.33
C ASP A 48 13.96 -15.31 -4.61
N VAL A 49 13.03 -16.04 -4.01
CA VAL A 49 12.94 -17.50 -4.07
C VAL A 49 12.31 -17.99 -5.38
N GLY A 50 11.51 -17.15 -6.04
CA GLY A 50 10.95 -17.45 -7.35
C GLY A 50 12.02 -17.49 -8.43
N VAL A 51 13.01 -16.58 -8.33
CA VAL A 51 14.21 -16.57 -9.18
C VAL A 51 15.11 -17.78 -8.88
N GLU A 52 15.21 -18.21 -7.63
CA GLU A 52 16.07 -19.32 -7.20
C GLU A 52 15.50 -20.70 -7.60
N SER A 53 14.18 -20.90 -7.46
CA SER A 53 13.53 -22.20 -7.67
C SER A 53 12.97 -22.41 -9.08
N GLY A 54 12.97 -21.38 -9.93
CA GLY A 54 12.26 -21.41 -11.23
C GLY A 54 10.75 -21.63 -11.09
N SER A 55 10.18 -21.36 -9.91
CA SER A 55 8.76 -21.55 -9.61
C SER A 55 8.09 -20.19 -9.43
N ASN A 56 6.82 -20.07 -9.84
CA ASN A 56 6.01 -18.85 -9.62
C ASN A 56 5.66 -18.57 -8.14
N ARG A 57 6.24 -19.31 -7.19
CA ARG A 57 6.02 -19.05 -5.76
C ARG A 57 6.82 -17.81 -5.36
N GLY A 58 6.18 -16.65 -5.46
CA GLY A 58 6.72 -15.38 -4.99
C GLY A 58 7.03 -15.41 -3.50
N GLY A 59 8.22 -14.99 -3.11
CA GLY A 59 8.68 -14.94 -1.72
C GLY A 59 10.14 -14.52 -1.64
N TRP A 60 10.55 -14.05 -0.47
CA TRP A 60 11.91 -13.60 -0.20
C TRP A 60 12.51 -14.42 0.95
N ARG A 61 13.59 -15.15 0.69
CA ARG A 61 14.35 -15.87 1.72
C ARG A 61 15.37 -14.93 2.33
N CYS A 62 15.28 -14.72 3.63
CA CYS A 62 16.17 -13.82 4.34
C CYS A 62 17.23 -14.60 5.15
N ASP A 63 18.16 -13.87 5.77
CA ASP A 63 19.24 -14.41 6.61
C ASP A 63 18.75 -15.21 7.84
N ASP A 64 17.51 -14.99 8.27
CA ASP A 64 16.80 -15.76 9.28
C ASP A 64 16.42 -17.18 8.82
N GLY A 65 16.67 -17.52 7.56
CA GLY A 65 16.35 -18.81 6.94
C GLY A 65 14.86 -18.99 6.64
N LYS A 66 14.02 -17.99 6.89
CA LYS A 66 12.58 -18.02 6.61
C LYS A 66 12.27 -17.37 5.28
N VAL A 67 11.14 -17.78 4.69
CA VAL A 67 10.60 -17.17 3.48
C VAL A 67 9.48 -16.22 3.88
N HIS A 68 9.67 -14.94 3.59
CA HIS A 68 8.71 -13.89 3.83
C HIS A 68 7.90 -13.63 2.55
N HIS A 69 6.58 -13.62 2.68
CA HIS A 69 5.67 -13.40 1.55
C HIS A 69 5.01 -12.03 1.68
N ARG A 70 5.18 -11.18 0.66
CA ARG A 70 4.50 -9.90 0.58
C ARG A 70 3.16 -10.05 -0.14
N TRP A 71 2.09 -9.49 0.44
CA TRP A 71 0.73 -9.65 -0.09
C TRP A 71 0.55 -9.18 -1.54
N ARG A 72 1.30 -8.16 -1.98
CA ARG A 72 1.31 -7.66 -3.38
C ARG A 72 2.11 -8.51 -4.36
N GLN A 73 2.91 -9.45 -3.89
CA GLN A 73 3.80 -10.28 -4.72
C GLN A 73 3.33 -11.74 -4.83
N GLN A 74 2.13 -12.05 -4.33
CA GLN A 74 1.43 -13.27 -4.68
C GLN A 74 0.83 -13.08 -6.08
N LYS A 75 1.59 -13.45 -7.11
CA LYS A 75 1.11 -13.60 -8.49
C LYS A 75 0.79 -15.07 -8.78
#